data_AF-A0A142WYF8-F1
#
_entry.id   AF-A0A142WYF8-F1
#
_cell.length_a   1.000
_cell.length_b   1.000
_cell.length_c   1.000
_cell.angle_alpha   90.00
_cell.angle_beta   90.00
_cell.angle_gamma   90.00
#
_symmetry.space_group_name_H-M   'P 1'
#
loop_
_entity.id
_entity.type
_entity.pdbx_description
1 polymer ?
#
loop_
_entity_poly.entity_id
_entity_poly.type
_entity_poly.pdbx_seq_one_letter_code
_entity_poly.pdbx_strand_id
1 'polypeptide(L)'
;MVTSLLTWLDSRTGYKALMHEALYERIPGGARWRYVWGSTLVFVFVLQLITGFMLMTAYSANARGAWESVYYIQHEMTLGWLIRAIHHFAAQTMVVLMVFHLVQVIIDGAYKAPREVNFWLGLILMQIVMGLGLTGYLLPWDQKGYYSTQVATNIMGSTPIIGQQIQQVAQGGTQYGHHTLTRFFAMHVVALPALLVAFLGLHIWAFRRHGITVPDPQRAPETTFWPDQVLKDAIACFAVLAAVMGLALWKGAELTAPANPAEAFSAARPEWYYLFLFRFLKFEWVSQVGEKTGLGEAFGAIVVPGALMGILVLAPILGRKRIGHVFNLMFLFIVMLGASSLTALTVYEDFYKDDKPGQEFRLALKEAHEEGERAVALAQSPSGIPPAGAIELMKTDPLTQGPKLFRTYCADCHQPASLAGAFAKPAEGPELADVVDRAKIRFGSREWIVAMLTDFAQQMDPTKNITGPRAEAAKGILAGSMKDWSATHGPTLKNPSNKADFDALVEFLYAQSGRADVSHDQAVLDRGLAIFSEGKLTEGEIDACAGCHALQYGKNLLGEGTDAPNLTNYGGHKWLTDFIRDPKAFYGDNNAMPSFIDQLQEHELELLVNWMTGNYYHAPAPAVPHK
;
A
#
# COMPACT_ATOMS: atom_id res chain seq x y z
N MET A 1 -28.12 37.24 -37.54
CA MET A 1 -28.91 36.62 -36.44
C MET A 1 -28.08 36.50 -35.16
N VAL A 2 -26.91 35.85 -35.20
CA VAL A 2 -25.97 35.72 -34.06
C VAL A 2 -25.54 37.09 -33.48
N THR A 3 -25.16 38.06 -34.31
CA THR A 3 -24.78 39.42 -33.87
C THR A 3 -25.91 40.20 -33.20
N SER A 4 -27.16 39.97 -33.61
CA SER A 4 -28.35 40.57 -32.97
C SER A 4 -28.60 39.96 -31.59
N LEU A 5 -28.50 38.63 -31.48
CA LEU A 5 -28.61 37.91 -30.21
C LEU A 5 -27.51 38.33 -29.21
N LEU A 6 -26.26 38.41 -29.67
CA LEU A 6 -25.13 38.83 -28.83
C LEU A 6 -25.24 40.28 -28.36
N THR A 7 -25.78 41.17 -29.19
CA THR A 7 -26.02 42.57 -28.82
C THR A 7 -27.21 42.71 -27.87
N TRP A 8 -28.28 41.95 -28.09
CA TRP A 8 -29.38 41.85 -27.14
C TRP A 8 -28.88 41.37 -25.78
N LEU A 9 -28.11 40.28 -25.73
CA LEU A 9 -27.57 39.74 -24.48
C LEU A 9 -26.65 40.74 -23.77
N ASP A 10 -25.76 41.39 -24.53
CA ASP A 10 -24.85 42.40 -24.00
C ASP A 10 -25.58 43.61 -23.42
N SER A 11 -26.63 44.11 -24.07
CA SER A 11 -27.42 45.21 -23.53
C SER A 11 -28.19 44.89 -22.23
N ARG A 12 -28.30 43.61 -21.85
CA ARG A 12 -28.93 43.18 -20.57
C ARG A 12 -27.91 42.79 -19.51
N THR A 13 -26.76 42.26 -19.92
CA THR A 13 -25.75 41.68 -19.01
C THR A 13 -24.46 42.48 -18.92
N GLY A 14 -24.17 43.34 -19.89
CA GLY A 14 -22.92 44.10 -20.01
C GLY A 14 -21.68 43.22 -20.21
N TYR A 15 -21.83 41.96 -20.63
CA TYR A 15 -20.73 41.00 -20.64
C TYR A 15 -19.56 41.42 -21.54
N LYS A 16 -19.80 42.17 -22.64
CA LYS A 16 -18.71 42.61 -23.52
C LYS A 16 -17.80 43.61 -22.84
N ALA A 17 -18.34 44.49 -21.99
CA ALA A 17 -17.53 45.45 -21.24
C ALA A 17 -16.62 44.72 -20.24
N LEU A 18 -17.17 43.75 -19.50
CA LEU A 18 -16.41 42.90 -18.58
C LEU A 18 -15.34 42.06 -19.31
N MET A 19 -15.67 41.47 -20.45
CA MET A 19 -14.71 40.73 -21.28
C MET A 19 -13.61 41.63 -21.83
N HIS A 20 -13.96 42.84 -22.27
CA HIS A 20 -12.99 43.80 -22.80
C HIS A 20 -12.01 44.26 -21.70
N GLU A 21 -12.52 44.60 -20.52
CA GLU A 21 -11.68 44.93 -19.36
C GLU A 21 -10.78 43.75 -18.98
N ALA A 22 -11.29 42.52 -19.08
CA ALA A 22 -10.52 41.33 -18.75
C ALA A 22 -9.45 40.93 -19.76
N LEU A 23 -9.69 41.11 -21.06
CA LEU A 23 -8.78 40.71 -22.12
C LEU A 23 -7.75 41.78 -22.44
N TYR A 24 -8.08 43.05 -22.25
CA TYR A 24 -7.23 44.18 -22.61
C TYR A 24 -6.66 44.92 -21.40
N GLU A 25 -6.57 44.25 -20.25
CA GLU A 25 -5.79 44.73 -19.12
C GLU A 25 -4.33 44.95 -19.57
N ARG A 26 -3.80 46.13 -19.25
CA ARG A 26 -2.46 46.56 -19.66
C ARG A 26 -1.41 45.89 -18.80
N ILE A 27 -0.34 45.43 -19.43
CA ILE A 27 0.81 44.81 -18.77
C ILE A 27 2.04 45.68 -19.00
N PRO A 28 2.35 46.61 -18.08
CA PRO A 28 3.59 47.38 -18.15
C PRO A 28 4.81 46.43 -18.11
N GLY A 29 5.85 46.72 -18.90
CA GLY A 29 7.01 45.84 -19.06
C GLY A 29 6.76 44.56 -19.90
N GLY A 30 5.58 44.46 -20.53
CA GLY A 30 5.18 43.43 -21.48
C GLY A 30 4.86 42.06 -20.87
N ALA A 31 4.27 41.16 -21.67
CA ALA A 31 3.94 39.79 -21.28
C ALA A 31 5.19 38.94 -20.92
N ARG A 32 5.10 38.10 -19.86
CA ARG A 32 6.24 37.33 -19.31
C ARG A 32 5.85 35.90 -18.96
N TRP A 33 6.79 34.97 -19.16
CA TRP A 33 6.67 33.59 -18.69
C TRP A 33 6.52 33.49 -17.17
N ARG A 34 7.04 34.47 -16.44
CA ARG A 34 6.94 34.47 -14.98
C ARG A 34 5.53 34.70 -14.46
N TYR A 35 4.59 35.19 -15.27
CA TYR A 35 3.21 35.45 -14.87
C TYR A 35 2.26 34.26 -15.09
N VAL A 36 2.74 33.16 -15.70
CA VAL A 36 1.89 32.02 -16.08
C VAL A 36 1.41 31.19 -14.88
N TRP A 37 2.09 31.27 -13.74
CA TRP A 37 1.85 30.36 -12.60
C TRP A 37 0.43 30.45 -12.04
N GLY A 38 -0.13 31.65 -11.97
CA GLY A 38 -1.53 31.86 -11.55
C GLY A 38 -2.53 31.21 -12.52
N SER A 39 -2.33 31.41 -13.83
CA SER A 39 -3.17 30.82 -14.87
C SER A 39 -3.07 29.29 -14.89
N THR A 40 -1.87 28.73 -14.70
CA THR A 40 -1.69 27.27 -14.63
C THR A 40 -2.35 26.66 -13.38
N LEU A 41 -2.39 27.38 -12.25
CA LEU A 41 -3.12 26.93 -11.05
C LEU A 41 -4.63 26.87 -11.28
N VAL A 42 -5.20 27.90 -11.91
CA VAL A 42 -6.62 27.91 -12.28
C VAL A 42 -6.93 26.78 -13.26
N PHE A 43 -6.06 26.56 -14.25
CA PHE A 43 -6.18 25.46 -15.20
C PHE A 43 -6.19 24.09 -14.51
N VAL A 44 -5.22 23.81 -13.63
CA VAL A 44 -5.15 22.55 -12.89
C VAL A 44 -6.34 22.41 -11.95
N PHE A 45 -6.81 23.48 -11.32
CA PHE A 45 -8.04 23.44 -10.51
C PHE A 45 -9.27 23.05 -11.35
N VAL A 46 -9.45 23.64 -12.53
CA VAL A 46 -10.54 23.26 -13.45
C VAL A 46 -10.41 21.80 -13.89
N LEU A 47 -9.18 21.34 -14.16
CA LEU A 47 -8.90 19.95 -14.47
C LEU A 47 -9.32 19.02 -13.31
N GLN A 48 -9.04 19.41 -12.06
CA GLN A 48 -9.48 18.69 -10.86
C GLN A 48 -11.00 18.66 -10.72
N LEU A 49 -11.70 19.75 -11.01
CA LEU A 49 -13.18 19.78 -10.97
C LEU A 49 -13.79 18.84 -12.01
N ILE A 50 -13.29 18.87 -13.25
CA ILE A 50 -13.81 18.04 -14.34
C ILE A 50 -13.57 16.56 -14.03
N THR A 51 -12.32 16.19 -13.74
CA THR A 51 -11.97 14.80 -13.44
C THR A 51 -12.64 14.32 -12.15
N GLY A 52 -12.70 15.16 -11.11
CA GLY A 52 -13.38 14.84 -9.85
C GLY A 52 -14.88 14.60 -10.04
N PHE A 53 -15.55 15.43 -10.86
CA PHE A 53 -16.96 15.22 -11.21
C PHE A 53 -17.16 13.88 -11.93
N MET A 54 -16.31 13.55 -12.90
CA MET A 54 -16.38 12.26 -13.60
C MET A 54 -16.18 11.08 -12.64
N LEU A 55 -15.19 11.13 -11.76
CA LEU A 55 -14.93 10.09 -10.75
C LEU A 55 -16.10 9.94 -9.77
N MET A 56 -16.70 11.06 -9.36
CA MET A 56 -17.85 11.08 -8.44
C MET A 56 -19.05 10.28 -8.99
N THR A 57 -19.25 10.23 -10.32
CA THR A 57 -20.37 9.48 -10.92
C THR A 57 -20.28 7.96 -10.73
N ALA A 58 -19.09 7.43 -10.47
CA ALA A 58 -18.83 6.00 -10.28
C ALA A 58 -18.36 5.65 -8.87
N TYR A 59 -18.05 6.64 -8.03
CA TYR A 59 -17.52 6.44 -6.68
C TYR A 59 -18.61 6.19 -5.63
N SER A 60 -18.38 5.25 -4.72
CA SER A 60 -19.28 4.93 -3.62
C SER A 60 -18.69 5.35 -2.27
N ALA A 61 -19.23 6.40 -1.66
CA ALA A 61 -18.73 6.97 -0.40
C ALA A 61 -19.13 6.16 0.84
N ASN A 62 -18.78 4.87 0.89
CA ASN A 62 -19.03 4.02 2.06
C ASN A 62 -17.88 3.02 2.27
N ALA A 63 -17.57 2.67 3.52
CA ALA A 63 -16.39 1.86 3.85
C ALA A 63 -16.35 0.46 3.21
N ARG A 64 -17.50 -0.10 2.76
CA ARG A 64 -17.54 -1.41 2.08
C ARG A 64 -17.28 -1.27 0.57
N GLY A 65 -17.88 -0.27 -0.06
CA GLY A 65 -17.88 -0.07 -1.51
C GLY A 65 -16.87 0.95 -2.05
N ALA A 66 -16.14 1.68 -1.18
CA ALA A 66 -15.22 2.72 -1.63
C ALA A 66 -14.05 2.15 -2.44
N TRP A 67 -13.32 1.19 -1.87
CA TRP A 67 -12.23 0.51 -2.56
C TRP A 67 -12.73 -0.20 -3.83
N GLU A 68 -13.87 -0.90 -3.75
CA GLU A 68 -14.53 -1.55 -4.89
C GLU A 68 -14.83 -0.55 -6.03
N SER A 69 -15.42 0.60 -5.70
CA SER A 69 -15.75 1.62 -6.70
C SER A 69 -14.50 2.22 -7.36
N VAL A 70 -13.40 2.34 -6.60
CA VAL A 70 -12.11 2.80 -7.11
C VAL A 70 -11.43 1.74 -7.97
N TYR A 71 -11.57 0.46 -7.61
CA TYR A 71 -11.19 -0.67 -8.44
C TYR A 71 -11.97 -0.66 -9.77
N TYR A 72 -13.30 -0.51 -9.73
CA TYR A 72 -14.15 -0.42 -10.92
C TYR A 72 -13.74 0.74 -11.83
N ILE A 73 -13.51 1.93 -11.25
CA ILE A 73 -13.01 3.10 -11.99
C ILE A 73 -11.68 2.78 -12.68
N GLN A 74 -10.77 2.07 -12.01
CA GLN A 74 -9.44 1.79 -12.57
C GLN A 74 -9.44 0.67 -13.60
N HIS A 75 -10.17 -0.42 -13.38
CA HIS A 75 -10.00 -1.64 -14.17
C HIS A 75 -11.17 -1.93 -15.13
N GLU A 76 -12.38 -1.45 -14.84
CA GLU A 76 -13.59 -1.80 -15.60
C GLU A 76 -14.12 -0.62 -16.43
N MET A 77 -14.06 0.60 -15.89
CA MET A 77 -14.58 1.79 -16.57
C MET A 77 -13.68 2.20 -17.75
N THR A 78 -14.26 2.38 -18.94
CA THR A 78 -13.53 2.85 -20.13
C THR A 78 -12.83 4.18 -19.86
N LEU A 79 -11.50 4.21 -20.04
CA LEU A 79 -10.62 5.35 -19.71
C LEU A 79 -10.66 5.81 -18.24
N GLY A 80 -11.25 5.03 -17.34
CA GLY A 80 -11.35 5.39 -15.94
C GLY A 80 -10.01 5.42 -15.21
N TRP A 81 -9.10 4.49 -15.52
CA TRP A 81 -7.71 4.54 -15.05
C TRP A 81 -7.02 5.86 -15.42
N LEU A 82 -7.28 6.37 -16.62
CA LEU A 82 -6.65 7.59 -17.12
C LEU A 82 -7.22 8.82 -16.40
N ILE A 83 -8.53 8.91 -16.26
CA ILE A 83 -9.19 10.00 -15.53
C ILE A 83 -8.70 10.03 -14.08
N ARG A 84 -8.62 8.87 -13.43
CA ARG A 84 -8.12 8.74 -12.06
C ARG A 84 -6.65 9.15 -11.96
N ALA A 85 -5.81 8.70 -12.90
CA ALA A 85 -4.40 9.06 -12.94
C ALA A 85 -4.19 10.57 -13.16
N ILE A 86 -4.95 11.18 -14.07
CA ILE A 86 -4.93 12.63 -14.27
C ILE A 86 -5.33 13.34 -12.97
N HIS A 87 -6.42 12.93 -12.31
CA HIS A 87 -6.85 13.55 -11.05
C HIS A 87 -5.78 13.45 -9.95
N HIS A 88 -5.11 12.29 -9.86
CA HIS A 88 -4.05 12.05 -8.89
C HIS A 88 -2.80 12.91 -9.16
N PHE A 89 -2.28 12.92 -10.39
CA PHE A 89 -1.07 13.69 -10.72
C PHE A 89 -1.33 15.19 -10.86
N ALA A 90 -2.53 15.61 -11.26
CA ALA A 90 -2.93 17.01 -11.26
C ALA A 90 -3.00 17.57 -9.83
N ALA A 91 -3.47 16.79 -8.84
CA ALA A 91 -3.41 17.19 -7.43
C ALA A 91 -1.97 17.50 -6.97
N GLN A 92 -1.03 16.61 -7.29
CA GLN A 92 0.39 16.82 -6.96
C GLN A 92 0.97 18.03 -7.68
N THR A 93 0.63 18.19 -8.96
CA THR A 93 1.06 19.32 -9.79
C THR A 93 0.53 20.64 -9.24
N MET A 94 -0.70 20.67 -8.72
CA MET A 94 -1.28 21.84 -8.09
C MET A 94 -0.44 22.34 -6.91
N VAL A 95 0.06 21.43 -6.06
CA VAL A 95 0.94 21.78 -4.93
C VAL A 95 2.28 22.36 -5.43
N VAL A 96 2.88 21.77 -6.46
CA VAL A 96 4.13 22.29 -7.06
C VAL A 96 3.94 23.70 -7.64
N LEU A 97 2.88 23.89 -8.44
CA LEU A 97 2.58 25.19 -9.05
C LEU A 97 2.24 26.25 -8.00
N MET A 98 1.60 25.85 -6.90
CA MET A 98 1.29 26.73 -5.77
C MET A 98 2.57 27.25 -5.10
N VAL A 99 3.57 26.38 -4.91
CA VAL A 99 4.88 26.78 -4.40
C VAL A 99 5.57 27.74 -5.37
N PHE A 100 5.58 27.45 -6.68
CA PHE A 100 6.16 28.37 -7.67
C PHE A 100 5.45 29.72 -7.71
N HIS A 101 4.13 29.74 -7.59
CA HIS A 101 3.36 30.97 -7.52
C HIS A 101 3.68 31.78 -6.26
N LEU A 102 3.76 31.14 -5.08
CA LEU A 102 4.14 31.81 -3.83
C LEU A 102 5.56 32.39 -3.93
N VAL A 103 6.53 31.62 -4.43
CA VAL A 103 7.91 32.07 -4.63
C VAL A 103 7.95 33.27 -5.57
N GLN A 104 7.22 33.23 -6.68
CA GLN A 104 7.10 34.36 -7.61
C GLN A 104 6.58 35.62 -6.89
N VAL A 105 5.49 35.50 -6.14
CA VAL A 105 4.87 36.61 -5.42
C VAL A 105 5.83 37.25 -4.42
N ILE A 106 6.60 36.44 -3.70
CA ILE A 106 7.59 36.94 -2.73
C ILE A 106 8.78 37.60 -3.43
N ILE A 107 9.32 37.00 -4.50
CA ILE A 107 10.42 37.58 -5.30
C ILE A 107 10.01 38.92 -5.91
N ASP A 108 8.80 39.02 -6.45
CA ASP A 108 8.32 40.25 -7.09
C ASP A 108 7.86 41.32 -6.11
N GLY A 109 7.76 40.99 -4.83
CA GLY A 109 7.15 41.91 -3.87
C GLY A 109 5.67 42.18 -4.16
N ALA A 110 4.99 41.25 -4.86
CA ALA A 110 3.58 41.39 -5.23
C ALA A 110 2.61 41.32 -4.03
N TYR A 111 3.16 41.10 -2.83
CA TYR A 111 2.48 41.16 -1.55
C TYR A 111 2.51 42.55 -0.89
N LYS A 112 3.25 43.53 -1.44
CA LYS A 112 3.34 44.90 -0.90
C LYS A 112 2.09 45.71 -1.23
N ALA A 113 1.91 46.82 -0.51
CA ALA A 113 0.81 47.77 -0.73
C ALA A 113 0.62 48.13 -2.22
N PRO A 114 -0.62 48.15 -2.75
CA PRO A 114 -1.93 47.95 -2.07
C PRO A 114 -2.46 46.48 -2.13
N ARG A 115 -1.58 45.48 -2.27
CA ARG A 115 -1.96 44.08 -2.57
C ARG A 115 -1.93 43.15 -1.35
N GLU A 116 -1.91 43.69 -0.13
CA GLU A 116 -1.80 42.90 1.10
C GLU A 116 -2.98 41.92 1.24
N VAL A 117 -4.19 42.39 0.97
CA VAL A 117 -5.41 41.56 1.02
C VAL A 117 -5.33 40.43 -0.01
N ASN A 118 -4.83 40.71 -1.22
CA ASN A 118 -4.69 39.70 -2.25
C ASN A 118 -3.72 38.59 -1.80
N PHE A 119 -2.63 38.97 -1.15
CA PHE A 119 -1.66 38.03 -0.61
C PHE A 119 -2.25 37.16 0.52
N TRP A 120 -3.00 37.73 1.46
CA TRP A 120 -3.68 36.95 2.51
C TRP A 120 -4.74 36.00 1.95
N LEU A 121 -5.49 36.41 0.92
CA LEU A 121 -6.40 35.51 0.20
C LEU A 121 -5.62 34.35 -0.44
N GLY A 122 -4.44 34.61 -1.00
CA GLY A 122 -3.55 33.57 -1.53
C GLY A 122 -3.07 32.59 -0.46
N LEU A 123 -2.74 33.08 0.74
CA LEU A 123 -2.39 32.25 1.89
C LEU A 123 -3.58 31.38 2.37
N ILE A 124 -4.81 31.90 2.34
CA ILE A 124 -6.02 31.10 2.65
C ILE A 124 -6.23 30.02 1.58
N LEU A 125 -6.11 30.37 0.29
CA LEU A 125 -6.22 29.42 -0.82
C LEU A 125 -5.19 28.30 -0.70
N MET A 126 -3.95 28.61 -0.31
CA MET A 126 -2.92 27.62 -0.03
C MET A 126 -3.39 26.59 1.02
N GLN A 127 -3.98 27.05 2.13
CA GLN A 127 -4.49 26.14 3.16
C GLN A 127 -5.65 25.27 2.66
N ILE A 128 -6.54 25.81 1.83
CA ILE A 128 -7.65 25.05 1.23
C ILE A 128 -7.09 23.96 0.29
N VAL A 129 -6.09 24.27 -0.54
CA VAL A 129 -5.43 23.30 -1.43
C VAL A 129 -4.76 22.17 -0.65
N MET A 130 -4.04 22.50 0.43
CA MET A 130 -3.42 21.49 1.30
C MET A 130 -4.48 20.59 1.97
N GLY A 131 -5.63 21.17 2.38
CA GLY A 131 -6.77 20.43 2.91
C GLY A 131 -7.46 19.53 1.88
N LEU A 132 -7.56 19.96 0.62
CA LEU A 132 -8.07 19.14 -0.49
C LEU A 132 -7.19 17.91 -0.73
N GLY A 133 -5.86 18.08 -0.71
CA GLY A 133 -4.91 16.97 -0.83
C GLY A 133 -5.10 15.92 0.27
N LEU A 134 -5.27 16.36 1.53
CA LEU A 134 -5.49 15.48 2.68
C LEU A 134 -6.84 14.75 2.61
N THR A 135 -7.92 15.46 2.27
CA THR A 135 -9.27 14.88 2.28
C THR A 135 -9.53 13.94 1.10
N GLY A 136 -8.89 14.19 -0.06
CA GLY A 136 -9.02 13.34 -1.24
C GLY A 136 -8.26 12.02 -1.11
N TYR A 137 -7.13 12.02 -0.39
CA TYR A 137 -6.27 10.85 -0.26
C TYR A 137 -6.90 9.69 0.52
N LEU A 138 -7.90 9.97 1.37
CA LEU A 138 -8.66 8.94 2.09
C LEU A 138 -9.64 8.17 1.19
N LEU A 139 -10.12 8.80 0.11
CA LEU A 139 -11.27 8.31 -0.66
C LEU A 139 -11.06 6.93 -1.32
N PRO A 140 -9.85 6.54 -1.78
CA PRO A 140 -9.60 5.16 -2.22
C PRO A 140 -9.87 4.08 -1.16
N TRP A 141 -9.87 4.44 0.12
CA TRP A 141 -10.08 3.53 1.26
C TRP A 141 -9.14 2.32 1.25
N ASP A 142 -7.89 2.57 0.88
CA ASP A 142 -6.79 1.62 0.89
C ASP A 142 -5.89 1.81 2.13
N GLN A 143 -4.95 0.90 2.37
CA GLN A 143 -4.07 0.95 3.54
C GLN A 143 -3.34 2.31 3.65
N LYS A 144 -2.77 2.80 2.54
CA LYS A 144 -2.02 4.05 2.54
C LYS A 144 -2.93 5.25 2.87
N GLY A 145 -4.12 5.35 2.27
CA GLY A 145 -5.09 6.43 2.52
C GLY A 145 -5.63 6.44 3.94
N TYR A 146 -5.96 5.26 4.49
CA TYR A 146 -6.48 5.09 5.84
C TYR A 146 -5.48 5.55 6.90
N TYR A 147 -4.26 5.00 6.88
CA TYR A 147 -3.25 5.30 7.90
C TYR A 147 -2.68 6.72 7.78
N SER A 148 -2.57 7.26 6.56
CA SER A 148 -2.18 8.67 6.37
C SER A 148 -3.20 9.62 6.99
N THR A 149 -4.49 9.30 6.87
CA THR A 149 -5.57 10.10 7.49
C THR A 149 -5.56 9.99 9.00
N GLN A 150 -5.31 8.79 9.53
CA GLN A 150 -5.15 8.59 10.97
C GLN A 150 -4.04 9.48 11.53
N VAL A 151 -2.86 9.48 10.91
CA VAL A 151 -1.74 10.36 11.32
C VAL A 151 -2.15 11.83 11.27
N ALA A 152 -2.78 12.29 10.19
CA ALA A 152 -3.14 13.71 10.04
C ALA A 152 -4.22 14.17 11.03
N THR A 153 -5.19 13.32 11.33
CA THR A 153 -6.25 13.62 12.31
C THR A 153 -5.77 13.47 13.75
N ASN A 154 -4.78 12.63 14.04
CA ASN A 154 -4.07 12.60 15.32
C ASN A 154 -3.32 13.93 15.56
N ILE A 155 -2.63 14.44 14.54
CA ILE A 155 -2.00 15.78 14.59
C ILE A 155 -3.05 16.85 14.89
N MET A 156 -4.20 16.81 14.21
CA MET A 156 -5.32 17.73 14.48
C MET A 156 -5.83 17.59 15.92
N GLY A 157 -5.91 16.36 16.44
CA GLY A 157 -6.25 16.02 17.81
C GLY A 157 -5.32 16.63 18.86
N SER A 158 -4.05 16.82 18.52
CA SER A 158 -3.06 17.46 19.40
C SER A 158 -3.30 18.96 19.60
N THR A 159 -4.18 19.61 18.82
CA THR A 159 -4.46 21.05 18.96
C THR A 159 -4.94 21.37 20.38
N PRO A 160 -4.33 22.35 21.07
CA PRO A 160 -4.77 22.74 22.39
C PRO A 160 -6.26 23.15 22.42
N ILE A 161 -6.91 22.93 23.56
CA ILE A 161 -8.29 23.34 23.88
C ILE A 161 -9.38 22.54 23.16
N ILE A 162 -9.35 22.48 21.81
CA ILE A 162 -10.44 21.92 20.99
C ILE A 162 -10.02 20.74 20.09
N GLY A 163 -8.75 20.33 20.10
CA GLY A 163 -8.20 19.35 19.17
C GLY A 163 -8.91 18.00 19.21
N GLN A 164 -9.09 17.43 20.40
CA GLN A 164 -9.76 16.13 20.56
C GLN A 164 -11.20 16.14 20.05
N GLN A 165 -11.95 17.23 20.27
CA GLN A 165 -13.31 17.37 19.78
C GLN A 165 -13.33 17.45 18.25
N ILE A 166 -12.41 18.21 17.64
CA ILE A 166 -12.29 18.27 16.18
C ILE A 166 -11.92 16.90 15.62
N GLN A 167 -10.98 16.18 16.23
CA GLN A 167 -10.59 14.84 15.81
C GLN A 167 -11.78 13.87 15.88
N GLN A 168 -12.53 13.87 16.98
CA GLN A 168 -13.74 13.02 17.12
C GLN A 168 -14.80 13.36 16.07
N VAL A 169 -14.95 14.63 15.70
CA VAL A 169 -15.84 15.06 14.61
C VAL A 169 -15.29 14.61 13.25
N ALA A 170 -13.98 14.68 13.00
CA ALA A 170 -13.38 14.19 11.76
C ALA A 170 -13.50 12.66 11.64
N GLN A 171 -13.24 11.93 12.74
CA GLN A 171 -13.30 10.48 12.81
C GLN A 171 -14.75 9.97 12.76
N GLY A 172 -15.68 10.64 13.42
CA GLY A 172 -17.11 10.27 13.41
C GLY A 172 -17.47 8.97 14.11
N GLY A 173 -16.61 8.48 15.02
CA GLY A 173 -16.82 7.28 15.82
C GLY A 173 -15.60 6.97 16.69
N THR A 174 -15.60 5.81 17.34
CA THR A 174 -14.46 5.30 18.14
C THR A 174 -13.28 4.85 17.27
N GLN A 175 -13.54 4.56 15.99
CA GLN A 175 -12.57 4.13 14.99
C GLN A 175 -12.89 4.77 13.65
N TYR A 176 -11.89 4.86 12.76
CA TYR A 176 -12.11 5.35 11.40
C TYR A 176 -12.96 4.32 10.64
N GLY A 177 -14.02 4.79 10.00
CA GLY A 177 -14.99 3.93 9.34
C GLY A 177 -15.94 4.71 8.44
N HIS A 178 -17.16 4.19 8.29
CA HIS A 178 -18.16 4.73 7.37
C HIS A 178 -18.44 6.23 7.56
N HIS A 179 -18.59 6.70 8.81
CA HIS A 179 -18.84 8.11 9.09
C HIS A 179 -17.65 9.02 8.79
N THR A 180 -16.42 8.52 8.99
CA THR A 180 -15.20 9.25 8.57
C THR A 180 -15.25 9.49 7.07
N LEU A 181 -15.45 8.42 6.30
CA LEU A 181 -15.34 8.45 4.85
C LEU A 181 -16.41 9.36 4.21
N THR A 182 -17.66 9.24 4.67
CA THR A 182 -18.77 10.08 4.17
C THR A 182 -18.54 11.57 4.46
N ARG A 183 -18.02 11.92 5.64
CA ARG A 183 -17.68 13.31 6.00
C ARG A 183 -16.53 13.85 5.15
N PHE A 184 -15.48 13.05 4.97
CA PHE A 184 -14.33 13.43 4.14
C PHE A 184 -14.72 13.58 2.67
N PHE A 185 -15.60 12.72 2.15
CA PHE A 185 -16.17 12.86 0.82
C PHE A 185 -16.95 14.17 0.67
N ALA A 186 -17.85 14.49 1.60
CA ALA A 186 -18.59 15.75 1.59
C ALA A 186 -17.66 16.97 1.68
N MET A 187 -16.61 16.88 2.50
CA MET A 187 -15.60 17.92 2.63
C MET A 187 -14.80 18.12 1.34
N HIS A 188 -14.35 17.03 0.73
CA HIS A 188 -13.49 17.03 -0.45
C HIS A 188 -14.23 17.47 -1.71
N VAL A 189 -15.49 17.04 -1.90
CA VAL A 189 -16.21 17.28 -3.15
C VAL A 189 -17.08 18.54 -3.09
N VAL A 190 -17.61 18.90 -1.92
CA VAL A 190 -18.54 20.03 -1.79
C VAL A 190 -17.89 21.18 -1.05
N ALA A 191 -17.53 20.99 0.23
CA ALA A 191 -17.21 22.13 1.10
C ALA A 191 -15.91 22.84 0.70
N LEU A 192 -14.80 22.10 0.54
CA LEU A 192 -13.51 22.69 0.20
C LEU A 192 -13.46 23.24 -1.23
N PRO A 193 -13.98 22.58 -2.28
CA PRO A 193 -14.03 23.17 -3.62
C PRO A 193 -14.90 24.43 -3.67
N ALA A 194 -16.04 24.46 -2.97
CA ALA A 194 -16.89 25.65 -2.92
C ALA A 194 -16.16 26.84 -2.24
N LEU A 195 -15.46 26.57 -1.13
CA LEU A 195 -14.61 27.57 -0.48
C LEU A 195 -13.48 28.02 -1.41
N LEU A 196 -12.83 27.11 -2.12
CA LEU A 196 -11.78 27.44 -3.07
C LEU A 196 -12.31 28.36 -4.17
N VAL A 197 -13.45 28.05 -4.79
CA VAL A 197 -14.09 28.91 -5.81
C VAL A 197 -14.40 30.30 -5.25
N ALA A 198 -14.97 30.39 -4.05
CA ALA A 198 -15.31 31.66 -3.43
C ALA A 198 -14.07 32.54 -3.18
N PHE A 199 -13.04 31.98 -2.55
CA PHE A 199 -11.79 32.70 -2.27
C PHE A 199 -10.98 32.98 -3.54
N LEU A 200 -11.03 32.11 -4.55
CA LEU A 200 -10.39 32.32 -5.84
C LEU A 200 -11.04 33.49 -6.59
N GLY A 201 -12.37 33.59 -6.55
CA GLY A 201 -13.10 34.74 -7.09
C GLY A 201 -12.67 36.05 -6.42
N LEU A 202 -12.59 36.06 -5.08
CA LEU A 202 -12.10 37.21 -4.32
C LEU A 202 -10.63 37.55 -4.65
N HIS A 203 -9.78 36.54 -4.82
CA HIS A 203 -8.38 36.71 -5.16
C HIS A 203 -8.21 37.32 -6.56
N ILE A 204 -8.91 36.78 -7.57
CA ILE A 204 -8.88 37.33 -8.94
C ILE A 204 -9.46 38.75 -8.97
N TRP A 205 -10.54 39.02 -8.23
CA TRP A 205 -11.11 40.36 -8.12
C TRP A 205 -10.13 41.37 -7.51
N ALA A 206 -9.49 41.02 -6.38
CA ALA A 206 -8.53 41.89 -5.70
C ALA A 206 -7.29 42.15 -6.56
N PHE A 207 -6.83 41.14 -7.31
CA PHE A 207 -5.78 41.26 -8.31
C PHE A 207 -6.16 42.24 -9.42
N ARG A 208 -7.33 42.07 -10.06
CA ARG A 208 -7.81 42.95 -11.14
C ARG A 208 -7.99 44.40 -10.71
N ARG A 209 -8.43 44.62 -9.47
CA ARG A 209 -8.60 45.97 -8.92
C ARG A 209 -7.28 46.74 -8.76
N HIS A 210 -6.19 46.05 -8.43
CA HIS A 210 -4.91 46.69 -8.12
C HIS A 210 -3.83 46.49 -9.21
N GLY A 211 -4.14 45.71 -10.25
CA GLY A 211 -3.26 45.41 -11.37
C GLY A 211 -2.01 44.60 -10.99
N ILE A 212 -1.30 44.16 -12.03
CA ILE A 212 -0.07 43.35 -11.92
C ILE A 212 1.06 44.14 -11.25
N THR A 213 1.86 43.44 -10.44
CA THR A 213 3.13 44.01 -9.94
C THR A 213 4.20 43.89 -11.00
N VAL A 214 4.79 45.01 -11.41
CA VAL A 214 5.81 45.05 -12.45
C VAL A 214 7.14 45.50 -11.84
N PRO A 215 8.11 44.58 -11.61
CA PRO A 215 9.40 44.92 -11.02
C PRO A 215 10.23 45.89 -11.87
N ASP A 216 10.10 45.80 -13.19
CA ASP A 216 10.77 46.68 -14.16
C ASP A 216 9.78 47.06 -15.29
N PRO A 217 9.09 48.21 -15.17
CA PRO A 217 8.11 48.68 -16.15
C PRO A 217 8.70 49.07 -17.51
N GLN A 218 10.01 49.36 -17.58
CA GLN A 218 10.67 49.84 -18.80
C GLN A 218 11.33 48.71 -19.61
N ARG A 219 11.31 47.48 -19.08
CA ARG A 219 11.94 46.30 -19.70
C ARG A 219 11.53 46.06 -21.16
N ALA A 220 10.27 46.29 -21.47
CA ALA A 220 9.69 46.07 -22.80
C ALA A 220 8.47 46.99 -23.00
N PRO A 221 8.03 47.20 -24.26
CA PRO A 221 6.81 47.95 -24.54
C PRO A 221 5.61 47.38 -23.78
N GLU A 222 4.71 48.25 -23.35
CA GLU A 222 3.43 47.86 -22.75
C GLU A 222 2.64 47.02 -23.76
N THR A 223 2.22 45.83 -23.33
CA THR A 223 1.35 44.95 -24.11
C THR A 223 0.02 44.75 -23.39
N THR A 224 -1.01 44.33 -24.10
CA THR A 224 -2.27 43.89 -23.50
C THR A 224 -2.20 42.42 -23.10
N PHE A 225 -3.08 41.97 -22.20
CA PHE A 225 -3.17 40.58 -21.78
C PHE A 225 -3.46 39.63 -22.97
N TRP A 226 -4.42 40.00 -23.81
CA TRP A 226 -4.63 39.40 -25.13
C TRP A 226 -3.81 40.14 -26.21
N PRO A 227 -3.13 39.44 -27.13
CA PRO A 227 -2.98 37.99 -27.23
C PRO A 227 -1.74 37.44 -26.51
N ASP A 228 -0.77 38.29 -26.18
CA ASP A 228 0.61 37.88 -25.89
C ASP A 228 0.79 37.15 -24.57
N GLN A 229 0.03 37.50 -23.52
CA GLN A 229 0.08 36.79 -22.25
C GLN A 229 -0.79 35.53 -22.30
N VAL A 230 -1.98 35.61 -22.91
CA VAL A 230 -2.86 34.46 -23.12
C VAL A 230 -2.17 33.33 -23.88
N LEU A 231 -1.36 33.65 -24.91
CA LEU A 231 -0.59 32.65 -25.64
C LEU A 231 0.46 31.96 -24.74
N LYS A 232 1.19 32.73 -23.91
CA LYS A 232 2.16 32.16 -22.96
C LYS A 232 1.47 31.28 -21.92
N ASP A 233 0.33 31.72 -21.41
CA ASP A 233 -0.49 30.96 -20.46
C ASP A 233 -0.99 29.66 -21.10
N ALA A 234 -1.46 29.71 -22.35
CA ALA A 234 -1.92 28.52 -23.09
C ALA A 234 -0.79 27.51 -23.31
N ILE A 235 0.40 27.97 -23.70
CA ILE A 235 1.58 27.11 -23.87
C ILE A 235 1.98 26.48 -22.53
N ALA A 236 1.98 27.26 -21.44
CA ALA A 236 2.31 26.76 -20.11
C ALA A 236 1.28 25.72 -19.62
N CYS A 237 -0.02 25.98 -19.79
CA CYS A 237 -1.09 25.03 -19.46
C CYS A 237 -0.98 23.74 -20.29
N PHE A 238 -0.65 23.84 -21.58
CA PHE A 238 -0.40 22.67 -22.42
C PHE A 238 0.80 21.86 -21.92
N ALA A 239 1.90 22.52 -21.55
CA ALA A 239 3.08 21.85 -21.00
C ALA A 239 2.75 21.12 -19.67
N VAL A 240 1.97 21.76 -18.80
CA VAL A 240 1.47 21.18 -17.55
C VAL A 240 0.59 19.96 -17.83
N LEU A 241 -0.35 20.06 -18.77
CA LEU A 241 -1.20 18.93 -19.15
C LEU A 241 -0.38 17.78 -19.74
N ALA A 242 0.60 18.08 -20.59
CA ALA A 242 1.49 17.08 -21.17
C ALA A 242 2.33 16.37 -20.08
N ALA A 243 2.81 17.09 -19.08
CA ALA A 243 3.52 16.50 -17.94
C ALA A 243 2.61 15.58 -17.09
N VAL A 244 1.39 16.04 -16.77
CA VAL A 244 0.39 15.23 -16.05
C VAL A 244 0.02 13.98 -16.84
N MET A 245 -0.20 14.12 -18.15
CA MET A 245 -0.49 13.00 -19.05
C MET A 245 0.68 12.01 -19.12
N GLY A 246 1.91 12.51 -19.26
CA GLY A 246 3.11 11.66 -19.28
C GLY A 246 3.27 10.83 -18.01
N LEU A 247 3.02 11.44 -16.83
CA LEU A 247 3.02 10.71 -15.55
C LEU A 247 1.88 9.69 -15.46
N ALA A 248 0.68 10.08 -15.91
CA ALA A 248 -0.48 9.21 -15.93
C ALA A 248 -0.26 7.95 -16.78
N LEU A 249 0.38 8.09 -17.94
CA LEU A 249 0.72 6.99 -18.84
C LEU A 249 1.91 6.15 -18.34
N TRP A 250 2.85 6.75 -17.61
CA TRP A 250 4.06 6.06 -17.16
C TRP A 250 3.85 5.20 -15.91
N LYS A 251 3.17 5.73 -14.88
CA LYS A 251 3.04 5.07 -13.57
C LYS A 251 1.60 4.71 -13.20
N GLY A 252 0.60 5.37 -13.78
CA GLY A 252 -0.80 5.24 -13.36
C GLY A 252 -1.03 5.71 -11.91
N ALA A 253 -2.28 5.58 -11.42
CA ALA A 253 -2.61 5.83 -10.03
C ALA A 253 -2.51 4.53 -9.22
N GLU A 254 -1.72 4.54 -8.15
CA GLU A 254 -1.56 3.41 -7.24
C GLU A 254 -2.86 3.12 -6.46
N LEU A 255 -3.17 1.83 -6.27
CA LEU A 255 -4.23 1.33 -5.40
C LEU A 255 -3.65 0.23 -4.51
N THR A 256 -3.45 0.51 -3.22
CA THR A 256 -2.98 -0.52 -2.27
C THR A 256 -4.12 -1.43 -1.84
N ALA A 257 -3.82 -2.46 -1.05
CA ALA A 257 -4.83 -3.36 -0.51
C ALA A 257 -5.93 -2.57 0.26
N PRO A 258 -7.17 -3.09 0.31
CA PRO A 258 -8.25 -2.49 1.09
C PRO A 258 -7.82 -2.22 2.54
N ALA A 259 -8.23 -1.08 3.09
CA ALA A 259 -7.84 -0.69 4.44
C ALA A 259 -8.27 -1.74 5.50
N ASN A 260 -7.32 -2.23 6.29
CA ASN A 260 -7.57 -3.16 7.38
C ASN A 260 -7.10 -2.57 8.72
N PRO A 261 -8.02 -2.03 9.55
CA PRO A 261 -7.67 -1.43 10.85
C PRO A 261 -7.04 -2.41 11.86
N ALA A 262 -7.21 -3.72 11.66
CA ALA A 262 -6.67 -4.73 12.56
C ALA A 262 -5.17 -4.99 12.33
N GLU A 263 -4.60 -4.53 11.22
CA GLU A 263 -3.21 -4.78 10.85
C GLU A 263 -2.45 -3.46 10.70
N ALA A 264 -1.47 -3.23 11.58
CA ALA A 264 -0.67 -2.01 11.54
C ALA A 264 0.08 -1.85 10.21
N PHE A 265 -0.02 -0.68 9.59
CA PHE A 265 0.69 -0.37 8.35
C PHE A 265 2.04 0.32 8.64
N SER A 266 3.10 -0.46 8.77
CA SER A 266 4.45 0.05 9.08
C SER A 266 5.07 0.91 7.96
N ALA A 267 4.60 0.75 6.73
CA ALA A 267 4.95 1.60 5.59
C ALA A 267 4.16 2.93 5.54
N ALA A 268 3.35 3.25 6.55
CA ALA A 268 2.61 4.51 6.60
C ALA A 268 3.54 5.73 6.51
N ARG A 269 3.40 6.49 5.42
CA ARG A 269 4.01 7.80 5.20
C ARG A 269 2.97 8.72 4.59
N PRO A 270 2.92 10.00 5.00
CA PRO A 270 2.05 10.96 4.34
C PRO A 270 2.58 11.25 2.93
N GLU A 271 1.78 11.94 2.12
CA GLU A 271 2.18 12.38 0.78
C GLU A 271 3.46 13.24 0.79
N TRP A 272 4.16 13.27 -0.34
CA TRP A 272 5.52 13.84 -0.44
C TRP A 272 5.61 15.29 0.06
N TYR A 273 4.55 16.06 -0.14
CA TYR A 273 4.42 17.46 0.30
C TYR A 273 4.15 17.61 1.81
N TYR A 274 4.09 16.52 2.57
CA TYR A 274 4.03 16.49 4.03
C TYR A 274 5.21 15.74 4.68
N LEU A 275 6.11 15.13 3.89
CA LEU A 275 7.24 14.36 4.42
C LEU A 275 8.21 15.20 5.27
N PHE A 276 8.34 16.49 4.96
CA PHE A 276 9.17 17.39 5.77
C PHE A 276 8.65 17.50 7.20
N LEU A 277 7.32 17.58 7.36
CA LEU A 277 6.68 17.69 8.67
C LEU A 277 6.79 16.36 9.42
N PHE A 278 6.55 15.24 8.71
CA PHE A 278 6.74 13.91 9.27
C PHE A 278 8.15 13.71 9.86
N ARG A 279 9.20 14.12 9.13
CA ARG A 279 10.57 14.00 9.65
C ARG A 279 10.88 14.97 10.78
N PHE A 280 10.37 16.20 10.68
CA PHE A 280 10.53 17.21 11.72
C PHE A 280 10.00 16.71 13.06
N LEU A 281 8.83 16.08 13.08
CA LEU A 281 8.21 15.54 14.29
C LEU A 281 9.00 14.39 14.94
N LYS A 282 9.88 13.71 14.19
CA LYS A 282 10.73 12.63 14.70
C LYS A 282 12.01 13.12 15.39
N PHE A 283 12.28 14.42 15.43
CA PHE A 283 13.46 14.91 16.15
C PHE A 283 13.23 14.91 17.66
N GLU A 284 14.21 14.37 18.40
CA GLU A 284 14.14 14.25 19.86
C GLU A 284 13.98 15.61 20.57
N TRP A 285 14.63 16.66 20.06
CA TRP A 285 14.48 17.99 20.66
C TRP A 285 13.04 18.53 20.51
N VAL A 286 12.30 18.13 19.47
CA VAL A 286 10.92 18.56 19.25
C VAL A 286 10.02 17.92 20.31
N SER A 287 10.18 16.62 20.57
CA SER A 287 9.42 15.94 21.63
C SER A 287 9.81 16.47 23.02
N GLN A 288 11.10 16.69 23.30
CA GLN A 288 11.57 17.24 24.57
C GLN A 288 11.02 18.65 24.84
N VAL A 289 10.96 19.52 23.83
CA VAL A 289 10.38 20.87 23.98
C VAL A 289 8.86 20.78 24.12
N GLY A 290 8.21 19.88 23.38
CA GLY A 290 6.78 19.60 23.52
C GLY A 290 6.40 19.19 24.94
N GLU A 291 7.19 18.30 25.55
CA GLU A 291 6.97 17.84 26.92
C GLU A 291 7.21 18.97 27.94
N LYS A 292 8.32 19.71 27.81
CA LYS A 292 8.64 20.85 28.70
C LYS A 292 7.62 21.98 28.66
N THR A 293 6.96 22.18 27.52
CA THR A 293 5.96 23.25 27.34
C THR A 293 4.54 22.78 27.66
N GLY A 294 4.34 21.49 27.92
CA GLY A 294 3.02 20.88 28.10
C GLY A 294 2.19 20.79 26.81
N LEU A 295 2.81 21.03 25.65
CA LEU A 295 2.16 21.02 24.34
C LEU A 295 2.28 19.67 23.62
N GLY A 296 3.19 18.79 24.06
CA GLY A 296 3.44 17.50 23.44
C GLY A 296 3.74 17.62 21.94
N GLU A 297 3.10 16.79 21.12
CA GLU A 297 3.25 16.81 19.66
C GLU A 297 2.75 18.11 19.01
N ALA A 298 1.85 18.85 19.66
CA ALA A 298 1.29 20.09 19.14
C ALA A 298 2.35 21.18 18.94
N PHE A 299 3.42 21.15 19.74
CA PHE A 299 4.55 22.08 19.57
C PHE A 299 5.13 21.95 18.15
N GLY A 300 5.50 20.74 17.75
CA GLY A 300 6.10 20.49 16.45
C GLY A 300 5.09 20.57 15.32
N ALA A 301 3.87 20.07 15.52
CA ALA A 301 2.91 19.88 14.44
C ALA A 301 2.05 21.12 14.15
N ILE A 302 1.87 22.00 15.14
CA ILE A 302 0.96 23.14 15.05
C ILE A 302 1.68 24.45 15.33
N VAL A 303 2.40 24.54 16.45
CA VAL A 303 3.01 25.82 16.88
C VAL A 303 4.12 26.25 15.92
N VAL A 304 5.04 25.34 15.55
CA VAL A 304 6.15 25.69 14.65
C VAL A 304 5.64 26.05 13.24
N PRO A 305 4.86 25.22 12.54
CA PRO A 305 4.28 25.60 11.25
C PRO A 305 3.40 26.86 11.34
N GLY A 306 2.63 27.01 12.42
CA GLY A 306 1.80 28.18 12.69
C GLY A 306 2.63 29.46 12.85
N ALA A 307 3.78 29.39 13.52
CA ALA A 307 4.70 30.53 13.65
C ALA A 307 5.33 30.90 12.29
N LEU A 308 5.77 29.90 11.51
CA LEU A 308 6.28 30.14 10.15
C LEU A 308 5.22 30.78 9.26
N MET A 309 3.99 30.29 9.33
CA MET A 309 2.85 30.86 8.61
C MET A 309 2.52 32.28 9.10
N GLY A 310 2.61 32.53 10.41
CA GLY A 310 2.44 33.87 10.99
C GLY A 310 3.45 34.88 10.44
N ILE A 311 4.71 34.47 10.26
CA ILE A 311 5.73 35.31 9.61
C ILE A 311 5.36 35.60 8.16
N LEU A 312 4.86 34.60 7.41
CA LEU A 312 4.34 34.83 6.05
C LEU A 312 3.17 35.81 6.05
N VAL A 313 2.20 35.67 6.94
CA VAL A 313 1.06 36.61 7.05
C VAL A 313 1.53 38.05 7.30
N LEU A 314 2.60 38.23 8.07
CA LEU A 314 3.21 39.54 8.35
C LEU A 314 4.13 40.04 7.23
N ALA A 315 4.42 39.24 6.19
CA ALA A 315 5.32 39.62 5.10
C ALA A 315 4.99 40.97 4.44
N PRO A 316 3.72 41.34 4.16
CA PRO A 316 3.37 42.67 3.65
C PRO A 316 3.78 43.83 4.57
N ILE A 317 3.69 43.63 5.87
CA ILE A 317 4.01 44.65 6.87
C ILE A 317 5.53 44.77 6.99
N LEU A 318 6.23 43.65 7.08
CA LEU A 318 7.70 43.60 7.15
C LEU A 318 8.33 44.15 5.86
N GLY A 319 7.80 43.79 4.70
CA GLY A 319 8.33 44.11 3.39
C GLY A 319 8.14 45.55 2.90
N ARG A 320 7.57 46.44 3.73
CA ARG A 320 7.43 47.88 3.42
C ARG A 320 8.78 48.54 3.12
N LYS A 321 9.83 48.12 3.83
CA LYS A 321 11.21 48.58 3.62
C LYS A 321 12.01 47.54 2.83
N ARG A 322 13.05 47.98 2.11
CA ARG A 322 13.96 47.08 1.37
C ARG A 322 14.55 45.98 2.25
N ILE A 323 14.96 46.30 3.47
CA ILE A 323 15.50 45.33 4.44
C ILE A 323 14.48 44.23 4.75
N GLY A 324 13.22 44.60 4.99
CA GLY A 324 12.19 43.61 5.30
C GLY A 324 11.78 42.78 4.08
N HIS A 325 11.89 43.32 2.87
CA HIS A 325 11.71 42.52 1.66
C HIS A 325 12.83 41.48 1.50
N VAL A 326 14.09 41.85 1.77
CA VAL A 326 15.22 40.92 1.80
C VAL A 326 15.03 39.87 2.90
N PHE A 327 14.54 40.27 4.08
CA PHE A 327 14.19 39.32 5.15
C PHE A 327 13.14 38.30 4.66
N ASN A 328 12.05 38.72 4.03
CA ASN A 328 11.03 37.81 3.52
C ASN A 328 11.57 36.84 2.47
N LEU A 329 12.49 37.28 1.60
CA LEU A 329 13.17 36.42 0.63
C LEU A 329 14.03 35.36 1.32
N MET A 330 14.87 35.79 2.26
CA MET A 330 15.72 34.88 3.02
C MET A 330 14.90 33.91 3.87
N PHE A 331 13.84 34.38 4.50
CA PHE A 331 12.92 33.57 5.27
C PHE A 331 12.28 32.48 4.41
N LEU A 332 11.70 32.85 3.25
CA LEU A 332 11.11 31.87 2.34
C LEU A 332 12.16 30.87 1.85
N PHE A 333 13.35 31.34 1.48
CA PHE A 333 14.44 30.47 1.04
C PHE A 333 14.83 29.47 2.13
N ILE A 334 14.98 29.91 3.38
CA ILE A 334 15.31 29.04 4.53
C ILE A 334 14.20 28.01 4.78
N VAL A 335 12.93 28.43 4.75
CA VAL A 335 11.78 27.52 4.94
C VAL A 335 11.73 26.47 3.82
N MET A 336 11.91 26.89 2.56
CA MET A 336 11.93 25.98 1.42
C MET A 336 13.13 25.02 1.47
N LEU A 337 14.32 25.54 1.76
CA LEU A 337 15.53 24.72 1.91
C LEU A 337 15.37 23.72 3.06
N GLY A 338 14.84 24.15 4.19
CA GLY A 338 14.54 23.30 5.33
C GLY A 338 13.54 22.20 4.97
N ALA A 339 12.40 22.56 4.37
CA ALA A 339 11.40 21.59 3.93
C ALA A 339 11.95 20.58 2.92
N SER A 340 12.66 21.05 1.88
CA SER A 340 13.30 20.18 0.89
C SER A 340 14.37 19.28 1.49
N SER A 341 15.19 19.79 2.41
CA SER A 341 16.23 19.01 3.08
C SER A 341 15.63 17.93 3.96
N LEU A 342 14.58 18.24 4.72
CA LEU A 342 13.88 17.27 5.57
C LEU A 342 13.19 16.19 4.74
N THR A 343 12.51 16.56 3.66
CA THR A 343 11.93 15.59 2.71
C THR A 343 13.01 14.69 2.11
N ALA A 344 14.15 15.26 1.67
CA ALA A 344 15.26 14.49 1.11
C ALA A 344 15.87 13.53 2.15
N LEU A 345 15.96 13.97 3.41
CA LEU A 345 16.47 13.15 4.50
C LEU A 345 15.53 11.96 4.80
N THR A 346 14.21 12.16 4.77
CA THR A 346 13.24 11.07 4.86
C THR A 346 13.40 10.07 3.73
N VAL A 347 13.49 10.56 2.49
CA VAL A 347 13.66 9.70 1.31
C VAL A 347 14.98 8.92 1.41
N TYR A 348 16.04 9.56 1.88
CA TYR A 348 17.32 8.90 2.12
C TYR A 348 17.22 7.80 3.19
N GLU A 349 16.63 8.11 4.35
CA GLU A 349 16.44 7.15 5.45
C GLU A 349 15.57 5.96 5.03
N ASP A 350 14.47 6.21 4.34
CA ASP A 350 13.52 5.19 3.94
C ASP A 350 14.08 4.30 2.80
N PHE A 351 14.69 4.87 1.76
CA PHE A 351 15.06 4.12 0.55
C PHE A 351 16.54 3.77 0.41
N TYR A 352 17.46 4.53 1.00
CA TYR A 352 18.91 4.41 0.72
C TYR A 352 19.74 4.03 1.93
N LYS A 353 19.31 4.41 3.14
CA LYS A 353 20.02 4.08 4.37
C LYS A 353 19.85 2.59 4.67
N ASP A 354 20.98 1.93 4.90
CA ASP A 354 21.02 0.52 5.25
C ASP A 354 21.04 0.35 6.77
N ASP A 355 19.95 0.76 7.42
CA ASP A 355 19.68 0.50 8.83
C ASP A 355 18.39 -0.30 8.99
N LYS A 356 18.20 -0.88 10.19
CA LYS A 356 17.03 -1.72 10.49
C LYS A 356 15.69 -1.03 10.17
N PRO A 357 15.45 0.24 10.56
CA PRO A 357 14.21 0.94 10.20
C PRO A 357 14.01 1.12 8.69
N GLY A 358 15.08 1.43 7.93
CA GLY A 358 15.00 1.53 6.48
C GLY A 358 14.69 0.19 5.81
N GLN A 359 15.32 -0.89 6.28
CA GLN A 359 15.04 -2.25 5.80
C GLN A 359 13.59 -2.68 6.09
N GLU A 360 13.11 -2.45 7.31
CA GLU A 360 11.71 -2.71 7.71
C GLU A 360 10.72 -1.91 6.86
N PHE A 361 11.00 -0.63 6.59
CA PHE A 361 10.16 0.19 5.71
C PHE A 361 10.11 -0.36 4.28
N ARG A 362 11.26 -0.72 3.68
CA ARG A 362 11.31 -1.26 2.31
C ARG A 362 10.60 -2.60 2.20
N LEU A 363 10.75 -3.46 3.21
CA LEU A 363 10.03 -4.74 3.28
C LEU A 363 8.52 -4.50 3.38
N ALA A 364 8.09 -3.63 4.30
CA ALA A 364 6.67 -3.30 4.46
C ALA A 364 6.06 -2.65 3.21
N LEU A 365 6.81 -1.80 2.51
CA LEU A 365 6.37 -1.20 1.25
C LEU A 365 6.24 -2.25 0.14
N LYS A 366 7.18 -3.20 0.07
CA LYS A 366 7.12 -4.32 -0.87
C LYS A 366 5.90 -5.20 -0.59
N GLU A 367 5.69 -5.58 0.67
CA GLU A 367 4.52 -6.35 1.11
C GLU A 367 3.22 -5.63 0.79
N ALA A 368 3.16 -4.30 0.97
CA ALA A 368 2.00 -3.48 0.64
C ALA A 368 1.65 -3.49 -0.85
N HIS A 369 2.67 -3.42 -1.72
CA HIS A 369 2.49 -3.54 -3.16
C HIS A 369 2.04 -4.96 -3.56
N GLU A 370 2.68 -5.99 -3.02
CA GLU A 370 2.31 -7.40 -3.26
C GLU A 370 0.86 -7.68 -2.82
N GLU A 371 0.44 -7.15 -1.67
CA GLU A 371 -0.93 -7.26 -1.17
C GLU A 371 -1.93 -6.44 -2.01
N GLY A 372 -1.53 -5.28 -2.52
CA GLY A 372 -2.36 -4.49 -3.44
C GLY A 372 -2.60 -5.21 -4.77
N GLU A 373 -1.53 -5.75 -5.37
CA GLU A 373 -1.62 -6.58 -6.59
C GLU A 373 -2.46 -7.84 -6.34
N ARG A 374 -2.29 -8.49 -5.18
CA ARG A 374 -3.11 -9.63 -4.78
C ARG A 374 -4.58 -9.27 -4.64
N ALA A 375 -4.90 -8.13 -4.01
CA ALA A 375 -6.27 -7.66 -3.86
C ALA A 375 -6.95 -7.43 -5.23
N VAL A 376 -6.23 -6.82 -6.18
CA VAL A 376 -6.70 -6.63 -7.56
C VAL A 376 -6.91 -7.98 -8.25
N ALA A 377 -5.97 -8.92 -8.13
CA ALA A 377 -6.11 -10.25 -8.73
C ALA A 377 -7.31 -11.03 -8.16
N LEU A 378 -7.54 -10.93 -6.84
CA LEU A 378 -8.71 -11.53 -6.19
C LEU A 378 -10.01 -10.85 -6.64
N ALA A 379 -10.03 -9.53 -6.82
CA ALA A 379 -11.18 -8.82 -7.36
C ALA A 379 -11.50 -9.20 -8.82
N GLN A 380 -10.48 -9.54 -9.61
CA GLN A 380 -10.60 -10.04 -11.00
C GLN A 380 -10.97 -11.52 -11.10
N SER A 381 -10.93 -12.26 -9.98
CA SER A 381 -11.29 -13.67 -9.96
C SER A 381 -12.77 -13.88 -10.35
N PRO A 382 -13.17 -15.09 -10.78
CA PRO A 382 -14.57 -15.39 -11.08
C PRO A 382 -15.54 -15.14 -9.91
N SER A 383 -15.05 -15.16 -8.67
CA SER A 383 -15.82 -14.82 -7.46
C SER A 383 -16.06 -13.32 -7.28
N GLY A 384 -15.24 -12.46 -7.91
CA GLY A 384 -15.34 -11.01 -7.80
C GLY A 384 -15.15 -10.48 -6.38
N ILE A 385 -15.63 -9.25 -6.14
CA ILE A 385 -15.59 -8.60 -4.82
C ILE A 385 -16.82 -9.04 -4.01
N PRO A 386 -16.65 -9.59 -2.78
CA PRO A 386 -17.78 -10.02 -1.95
C PRO A 386 -18.69 -8.86 -1.55
N PRO A 387 -20.02 -9.07 -1.41
CA PRO A 387 -20.96 -8.05 -0.95
C PRO A 387 -20.68 -7.51 0.47
N ALA A 388 -19.91 -8.26 1.28
CA ALA A 388 -19.45 -7.82 2.59
C ALA A 388 -18.44 -6.65 2.52
N GLY A 389 -17.76 -6.50 1.38
CA GLY A 389 -16.78 -5.45 1.08
C GLY A 389 -15.41 -5.99 0.67
N ALA A 390 -14.60 -5.13 0.07
CA ALA A 390 -13.30 -5.52 -0.50
C ALA A 390 -12.29 -6.04 0.53
N ILE A 391 -12.37 -5.64 1.80
CA ILE A 391 -11.51 -6.15 2.87
C ILE A 391 -11.60 -7.67 3.02
N GLU A 392 -12.76 -8.26 2.69
CA GLU A 392 -12.97 -9.69 2.81
C GLU A 392 -12.08 -10.49 1.85
N LEU A 393 -11.71 -9.92 0.70
CA LEU A 393 -10.74 -10.51 -0.22
C LEU A 393 -9.44 -10.85 0.50
N MET A 394 -8.94 -9.92 1.32
CA MET A 394 -7.67 -10.08 2.03
C MET A 394 -7.79 -10.94 3.28
N LYS A 395 -8.96 -10.94 3.93
CA LYS A 395 -9.21 -11.73 5.14
C LYS A 395 -9.44 -13.21 4.87
N THR A 396 -9.96 -13.54 3.69
CA THR A 396 -10.30 -14.91 3.30
C THR A 396 -9.30 -15.53 2.34
N ASP A 397 -8.25 -14.80 1.96
CA ASP A 397 -7.22 -15.29 1.06
C ASP A 397 -6.15 -16.10 1.81
N PRO A 398 -6.03 -17.42 1.56
CA PRO A 398 -5.03 -18.25 2.22
C PRO A 398 -3.60 -17.79 1.93
N LEU A 399 -3.31 -17.26 0.73
CA LEU A 399 -1.96 -16.86 0.33
C LEU A 399 -1.41 -15.68 1.17
N THR A 400 -2.29 -14.80 1.64
CA THR A 400 -1.90 -13.64 2.46
C THR A 400 -2.06 -13.91 3.96
N GLN A 401 -3.07 -14.66 4.37
CA GLN A 401 -3.32 -14.96 5.79
C GLN A 401 -2.52 -16.16 6.31
N GLY A 402 -2.33 -17.21 5.50
CA GLY A 402 -1.60 -18.42 5.87
C GLY A 402 -0.19 -18.15 6.43
N PRO A 403 0.67 -17.36 5.74
CA PRO A 403 1.99 -17.00 6.27
C PRO A 403 1.93 -16.22 7.59
N LYS A 404 0.92 -15.36 7.78
CA LYS A 404 0.72 -14.56 9.01
C LYS A 404 0.34 -15.48 10.19
N LEU A 405 -0.57 -16.42 9.94
CA LEU A 405 -0.98 -17.44 10.91
C LEU A 405 0.18 -18.38 11.25
N PHE A 406 0.91 -18.87 10.25
CA PHE A 406 2.07 -19.72 10.46
C PHE A 406 3.17 -19.00 11.26
N ARG A 407 3.43 -17.73 10.97
CA ARG A 407 4.39 -16.92 11.74
C ARG A 407 3.96 -16.77 13.20
N THR A 408 2.67 -16.64 13.46
CA THR A 408 2.11 -16.42 14.80
C THR A 408 2.10 -17.69 15.64
N TYR A 409 1.74 -18.83 15.04
CA TYR A 409 1.47 -20.07 15.79
C TYR A 409 2.51 -21.18 15.59
N CYS A 410 3.23 -21.18 14.46
CA CYS A 410 4.07 -22.32 14.05
C CYS A 410 5.57 -22.00 13.97
N ALA A 411 5.93 -20.75 13.60
CA ALA A 411 7.31 -20.41 13.26
C ALA A 411 8.29 -20.46 14.43
N ASP A 412 7.82 -20.38 15.69
CA ASP A 412 8.68 -20.54 16.87
C ASP A 412 9.37 -21.90 16.88
N CYS A 413 8.66 -22.96 16.47
CA CYS A 413 9.20 -24.31 16.35
C CYS A 413 9.72 -24.59 14.94
N HIS A 414 8.97 -24.20 13.91
CA HIS A 414 9.26 -24.46 12.49
C HIS A 414 9.91 -23.25 11.82
N GLN A 415 11.08 -22.83 12.32
CA GLN A 415 11.72 -21.59 11.90
C GLN A 415 12.14 -21.64 10.42
N PRO A 416 11.61 -20.74 9.57
CA PRO A 416 11.99 -20.67 8.16
C PRO A 416 13.39 -20.07 8.00
N ALA A 417 14.13 -20.54 7.00
CA ALA A 417 15.47 -20.04 6.72
C ALA A 417 15.48 -18.53 6.42
N SER A 418 14.41 -18.00 5.84
CA SER A 418 14.23 -16.57 5.54
C SER A 418 14.14 -15.68 6.79
N LEU A 419 13.84 -16.25 7.96
CA LEU A 419 13.81 -15.54 9.25
C LEU A 419 14.98 -15.94 10.16
N ALA A 420 16.09 -16.44 9.58
CA ALA A 420 17.27 -16.81 10.35
C ALA A 420 17.76 -15.63 11.24
N GLY A 421 17.94 -15.90 12.53
CA GLY A 421 18.36 -14.90 13.52
C GLY A 421 17.24 -14.01 14.08
N ALA A 422 16.00 -14.14 13.60
CA ALA A 422 14.84 -13.45 14.20
C ALA A 422 14.41 -14.09 15.53
N PHE A 423 14.78 -15.35 15.77
CA PHE A 423 14.37 -16.12 16.94
C PHE A 423 15.49 -16.22 17.97
N ALA A 424 15.13 -16.07 19.25
CA ALA A 424 16.07 -16.18 20.37
C ALA A 424 16.47 -17.63 20.68
N LYS A 425 15.64 -18.61 20.28
CA LYS A 425 15.88 -20.05 20.45
C LYS A 425 16.14 -20.69 19.08
N PRO A 426 16.94 -21.77 19.01
CA PRO A 426 17.10 -22.54 17.78
C PRO A 426 15.79 -23.22 17.37
N ALA A 427 15.67 -23.58 16.09
CA ALA A 427 14.52 -24.31 15.58
C ALA A 427 14.34 -25.65 16.31
N GLU A 428 13.10 -25.93 16.70
CA GLU A 428 12.72 -27.17 17.41
C GLU A 428 12.02 -28.17 16.48
N GLY A 429 11.73 -27.79 15.24
CA GLY A 429 11.12 -28.64 14.23
C GLY A 429 11.69 -28.40 12.83
N PRO A 430 11.38 -29.28 11.88
CA PRO A 430 11.81 -29.12 10.49
C PRO A 430 11.21 -27.86 9.87
N GLU A 431 11.91 -27.28 8.89
CA GLU A 431 11.39 -26.17 8.11
C GLU A 431 10.24 -26.63 7.21
N LEU A 432 9.06 -26.03 7.36
CA LEU A 432 7.84 -26.46 6.66
C LEU A 432 7.41 -25.51 5.53
N ALA A 433 7.69 -24.22 5.63
CA ALA A 433 7.28 -23.22 4.66
C ALA A 433 8.12 -21.95 4.83
N ASP A 434 8.35 -21.21 3.74
CA ASP A 434 8.95 -19.89 3.80
C ASP A 434 7.84 -18.83 3.97
N VAL A 435 7.88 -18.05 5.06
CA VAL A 435 6.88 -17.00 5.31
C VAL A 435 7.18 -15.67 4.64
N VAL A 436 8.36 -15.53 4.04
CA VAL A 436 8.77 -14.36 3.24
C VAL A 436 8.46 -14.65 1.77
N ASP A 437 8.84 -15.83 1.28
CA ASP A 437 8.39 -16.34 -0.02
C ASP A 437 7.08 -17.12 0.13
N ARG A 438 5.97 -16.37 0.21
CA ARG A 438 4.62 -16.88 0.56
C ARG A 438 4.14 -18.04 -0.31
N ALA A 439 4.71 -18.26 -1.50
CA ALA A 439 4.34 -19.35 -2.40
C ALA A 439 5.11 -20.66 -2.13
N LYS A 440 6.19 -20.61 -1.34
CA LYS A 440 7.10 -21.72 -1.15
C LYS A 440 6.77 -22.54 0.10
N ILE A 441 5.87 -23.50 -0.08
CA ILE A 441 5.57 -24.52 0.94
C ILE A 441 6.46 -25.74 0.74
N ARG A 442 7.14 -26.17 1.80
CA ARG A 442 7.97 -27.38 1.79
C ARG A 442 7.17 -28.58 2.28
N PHE A 443 6.37 -28.47 3.33
CA PHE A 443 5.70 -29.63 3.93
C PHE A 443 4.76 -30.37 2.96
N GLY A 444 4.95 -31.68 2.83
CA GLY A 444 4.16 -32.53 1.95
C GLY A 444 4.37 -32.28 0.45
N SER A 445 5.34 -31.45 0.07
CA SER A 445 5.79 -31.31 -1.32
C SER A 445 6.56 -32.55 -1.80
N ARG A 446 6.79 -32.66 -3.10
CA ARG A 446 7.63 -33.73 -3.70
C ARG A 446 9.04 -33.68 -3.12
N GLU A 447 9.60 -32.48 -2.97
CA GLU A 447 10.92 -32.26 -2.37
C GLU A 447 10.96 -32.73 -0.92
N TRP A 448 9.88 -32.51 -0.16
CA TRP A 448 9.76 -33.01 1.20
C TRP A 448 9.69 -34.53 1.25
N ILE A 449 8.89 -35.17 0.39
CA ILE A 449 8.82 -36.64 0.33
C ILE A 449 10.20 -37.22 -0.02
N VAL A 450 10.89 -36.66 -1.01
CA VAL A 450 12.25 -37.06 -1.37
C VAL A 450 13.23 -36.93 -0.20
N ALA A 451 13.18 -35.80 0.52
CA ALA A 451 14.02 -35.58 1.70
C ALA A 451 13.69 -36.60 2.82
N MET A 452 12.41 -36.88 3.06
CA MET A 452 11.98 -37.85 4.07
C MET A 452 12.45 -39.28 3.76
N LEU A 453 12.43 -39.68 2.49
CA LEU A 453 12.82 -41.03 2.08
C LEU A 453 14.34 -41.21 2.02
N THR A 454 15.09 -40.16 1.70
CA THR A 454 16.53 -40.28 1.39
C THR A 454 17.48 -39.60 2.38
N ASP A 455 16.96 -38.76 3.28
CA ASP A 455 17.73 -38.08 4.32
C ASP A 455 16.87 -37.69 5.55
N PHE A 456 16.14 -38.67 6.08
CA PHE A 456 15.27 -38.47 7.25
C PHE A 456 15.99 -37.80 8.43
N ALA A 457 17.21 -38.25 8.71
CA ALA A 457 17.98 -37.80 9.86
C ALA A 457 18.34 -36.32 9.78
N GLN A 458 18.76 -35.83 8.61
CA GLN A 458 19.04 -34.41 8.42
C GLN A 458 17.76 -33.59 8.52
N GLN A 459 16.66 -34.07 7.93
CA GLN A 459 15.40 -33.33 7.92
C GLN A 459 14.83 -33.13 9.32
N MET A 460 14.95 -34.14 10.19
CA MET A 460 14.43 -34.10 11.57
C MET A 460 15.45 -33.62 12.61
N ASP A 461 16.68 -33.32 12.22
CA ASP A 461 17.76 -32.87 13.12
C ASP A 461 17.35 -31.73 14.08
N PRO A 462 16.57 -30.70 13.66
CA PRO A 462 16.14 -29.63 14.56
C PRO A 462 15.37 -30.10 15.79
N THR A 463 14.71 -31.26 15.73
CA THR A 463 13.96 -31.82 16.87
C THR A 463 14.84 -32.16 18.07
N LYS A 464 16.17 -32.25 17.90
CA LYS A 464 17.15 -32.39 19.00
C LYS A 464 17.09 -31.23 20.00
N ASN A 465 16.61 -30.06 19.56
CA ASN A 465 16.53 -28.86 20.38
C ASN A 465 15.30 -28.84 21.30
N ILE A 466 14.35 -29.76 21.13
CA ILE A 466 13.17 -29.86 21.99
C ILE A 466 13.59 -30.24 23.41
N THR A 467 13.13 -29.47 24.39
CA THR A 467 13.42 -29.68 25.82
C THR A 467 12.15 -29.88 26.64
N GLY A 468 12.30 -30.28 27.91
CA GLY A 468 11.18 -30.43 28.83
C GLY A 468 10.31 -31.68 28.55
N PRO A 469 8.99 -31.62 28.83
CA PRO A 469 8.11 -32.79 28.78
C PRO A 469 8.01 -33.49 27.41
N ARG A 470 8.43 -32.83 26.33
CA ARG A 470 8.37 -33.35 24.95
C ARG A 470 9.70 -33.91 24.42
N ALA A 471 10.77 -33.81 25.22
CA ALA A 471 12.10 -34.22 24.79
C ALA A 471 12.20 -35.73 24.51
N GLU A 472 11.50 -36.56 25.28
CA GLU A 472 11.50 -38.02 25.05
C GLU A 472 10.80 -38.39 23.74
N ALA A 473 9.69 -37.73 23.40
CA ALA A 473 9.02 -37.91 22.11
C ALA A 473 9.94 -37.53 20.94
N ALA A 474 10.68 -36.42 21.06
CA ALA A 474 11.65 -35.98 20.05
C ALA A 474 12.81 -36.99 19.87
N LYS A 475 13.33 -37.56 20.96
CA LYS A 475 14.30 -38.66 20.89
C LYS A 475 13.72 -39.89 20.19
N GLY A 476 12.45 -40.20 20.44
CA GLY A 476 11.72 -41.28 19.75
C GLY A 476 11.69 -41.08 18.23
N ILE A 477 11.42 -39.86 17.76
CA ILE A 477 11.46 -39.53 16.33
C ILE A 477 12.86 -39.76 15.73
N LEU A 478 13.91 -39.31 16.42
CA LEU A 478 15.30 -39.41 15.97
C LEU A 478 15.90 -40.82 16.07
N ALA A 479 15.32 -41.68 16.90
CA ALA A 479 15.71 -43.07 17.07
C ALA A 479 14.74 -44.04 16.37
N GLY A 480 13.74 -43.53 15.65
CA GLY A 480 12.71 -44.33 15.00
C GLY A 480 13.23 -45.12 13.79
N SER A 481 12.50 -46.18 13.42
CA SER A 481 12.85 -47.09 12.33
C SER A 481 13.02 -46.39 10.96
N MET A 482 12.31 -45.28 10.72
CA MET A 482 12.44 -44.50 9.48
C MET A 482 13.83 -43.90 9.27
N LYS A 483 14.56 -43.58 10.35
CA LYS A 483 15.96 -43.12 10.23
C LYS A 483 16.83 -44.22 9.63
N ASP A 484 16.72 -45.43 10.17
CA ASP A 484 17.55 -46.56 9.74
C ASP A 484 17.13 -47.05 8.36
N TRP A 485 15.82 -47.06 8.06
CA TRP A 485 15.28 -47.35 6.74
C TRP A 485 15.80 -46.37 5.69
N SER A 486 15.72 -45.05 5.96
CA SER A 486 16.18 -44.01 5.04
C SER A 486 17.70 -44.08 4.81
N ALA A 487 18.48 -44.34 5.86
CA ALA A 487 19.94 -44.49 5.74
C ALA A 487 20.33 -45.72 4.92
N THR A 488 19.58 -46.82 5.06
CA THR A 488 19.85 -48.09 4.35
C THR A 488 19.43 -48.01 2.88
N HIS A 489 18.24 -47.48 2.60
CA HIS A 489 17.63 -47.51 1.27
C HIS A 489 17.84 -46.24 0.45
N GLY A 490 18.20 -45.12 1.10
CA GLY A 490 18.47 -43.84 0.44
C GLY A 490 19.48 -43.92 -0.72
N PRO A 491 20.63 -44.62 -0.59
CA PRO A 491 21.57 -44.81 -1.70
C PRO A 491 20.96 -45.56 -2.90
N THR A 492 20.13 -46.58 -2.64
CA THR A 492 19.44 -47.36 -3.69
C THR A 492 18.41 -46.50 -4.43
N LEU A 493 17.65 -45.69 -3.71
CA LEU A 493 16.69 -44.74 -4.29
C LEU A 493 17.38 -43.63 -5.10
N LYS A 494 18.56 -43.18 -4.67
CA LYS A 494 19.37 -42.16 -5.34
C LYS A 494 20.16 -42.69 -6.55
N ASN A 495 20.16 -44.01 -6.81
CA ASN A 495 20.82 -44.58 -7.99
C ASN A 495 20.15 -44.05 -9.28
N PRO A 496 20.92 -43.46 -10.23
CA PRO A 496 20.37 -42.98 -11.51
C PRO A 496 19.51 -43.99 -12.27
N SER A 497 19.84 -45.29 -12.21
CA SER A 497 19.05 -46.36 -12.84
C SER A 497 17.63 -46.49 -12.26
N ASN A 498 17.44 -46.10 -11.00
CA ASN A 498 16.15 -46.17 -10.30
C ASN A 498 15.35 -44.86 -10.34
N LYS A 499 15.83 -43.82 -11.04
CA LYS A 499 15.21 -42.49 -10.99
C LYS A 499 13.72 -42.52 -11.34
N ALA A 500 13.34 -43.21 -12.41
CA ALA A 500 11.94 -43.28 -12.84
C ALA A 500 11.04 -43.99 -11.82
N ASP A 501 11.56 -45.03 -11.17
CA ASP A 501 10.86 -45.76 -10.12
C ASP A 501 10.72 -44.92 -8.85
N PHE A 502 11.78 -44.21 -8.48
CA PHE A 502 11.75 -43.32 -7.32
C PHE A 502 10.79 -42.15 -7.54
N ASP A 503 10.82 -41.51 -8.71
CA ASP A 503 9.87 -40.47 -9.07
C ASP A 503 8.42 -41.01 -9.03
N ALA A 504 8.17 -42.23 -9.53
CA ALA A 504 6.86 -42.87 -9.48
C ALA A 504 6.38 -43.14 -8.04
N LEU A 505 7.27 -43.60 -7.15
CA LEU A 505 6.97 -43.76 -5.74
C LEU A 505 6.62 -42.41 -5.08
N VAL A 506 7.40 -41.36 -5.36
CA VAL A 506 7.17 -40.01 -4.84
C VAL A 506 5.84 -39.45 -5.34
N GLU A 507 5.53 -39.59 -6.63
CA GLU A 507 4.24 -39.16 -7.18
C GLU A 507 3.07 -39.94 -6.57
N PHE A 508 3.20 -41.25 -6.36
CA PHE A 508 2.16 -42.04 -5.71
C PHE A 508 1.89 -41.58 -4.27
N LEU A 509 2.94 -41.30 -3.50
CA LEU A 509 2.81 -40.75 -2.14
C LEU A 509 2.23 -39.34 -2.14
N TYR A 510 2.67 -38.48 -3.07
CA TYR A 510 2.16 -37.13 -3.25
C TYR A 510 0.68 -37.14 -3.64
N ALA A 511 0.26 -38.06 -4.50
CA ALA A 511 -1.13 -38.22 -4.92
C ALA A 511 -2.08 -38.50 -3.75
N GLN A 512 -1.59 -39.09 -2.66
CA GLN A 512 -2.40 -39.31 -1.45
C GLN A 512 -2.85 -37.98 -0.83
N SER A 513 -2.11 -36.88 -1.01
CA SER A 513 -2.51 -35.59 -0.45
C SER A 513 -3.76 -34.99 -1.09
N GLY A 514 -4.17 -35.47 -2.27
CA GLY A 514 -5.31 -34.93 -3.02
C GLY A 514 -5.13 -33.46 -3.42
N ARG A 515 -3.89 -32.99 -3.57
CA ARG A 515 -3.60 -31.62 -4.04
C ARG A 515 -3.93 -31.51 -5.53
N ALA A 516 -4.22 -30.30 -6.01
CA ALA A 516 -4.70 -30.11 -7.38
C ALA A 516 -3.64 -30.39 -8.47
N ASP A 517 -2.35 -30.30 -8.13
CA ASP A 517 -1.19 -30.46 -9.03
C ASP A 517 -0.62 -31.89 -9.03
N VAL A 518 -1.34 -32.86 -8.48
CA VAL A 518 -0.96 -34.27 -8.52
C VAL A 518 -0.93 -34.78 -9.97
N SER A 519 0.00 -35.69 -10.26
CA SER A 519 0.02 -36.37 -11.56
C SER A 519 -1.26 -37.20 -11.73
N HIS A 520 -1.84 -37.14 -12.93
CA HIS A 520 -2.99 -37.96 -13.34
C HIS A 520 -2.57 -39.10 -14.27
N ASP A 521 -1.27 -39.36 -14.42
CA ASP A 521 -0.75 -40.47 -15.20
C ASP A 521 -0.88 -41.78 -14.41
N GLN A 522 -1.86 -42.59 -14.80
CA GLN A 522 -2.15 -43.85 -14.12
C GLN A 522 -0.97 -44.84 -14.18
N ALA A 523 -0.15 -44.82 -15.23
CA ALA A 523 0.99 -45.74 -15.33
C ALA A 523 2.05 -45.41 -14.26
N VAL A 524 2.27 -44.13 -13.99
CA VAL A 524 3.18 -43.65 -12.93
C VAL A 524 2.62 -44.02 -11.56
N LEU A 525 1.32 -43.79 -11.33
CA LEU A 525 0.68 -44.11 -10.05
C LEU A 525 0.64 -45.63 -9.77
N ASP A 526 0.35 -46.45 -10.78
CA ASP A 526 0.34 -47.91 -10.66
C ASP A 526 1.76 -48.45 -10.41
N ARG A 527 2.77 -47.87 -11.05
CA ARG A 527 4.18 -48.21 -10.77
C ARG A 527 4.56 -47.85 -9.35
N GLY A 528 4.20 -46.64 -8.88
CA GLY A 528 4.44 -46.22 -7.51
C GLY A 528 3.74 -47.09 -6.47
N LEU A 529 2.49 -47.51 -6.74
CA LEU A 529 1.75 -48.46 -5.91
C LEU A 529 2.43 -49.82 -5.80
N ALA A 530 2.96 -50.34 -6.92
CA ALA A 530 3.70 -51.61 -6.92
C ALA A 530 4.96 -51.50 -6.07
N ILE A 531 5.70 -50.39 -6.16
CA ILE A 531 6.90 -50.15 -5.34
C ILE A 531 6.53 -49.97 -3.86
N PHE A 532 5.45 -49.24 -3.56
CA PHE A 532 4.94 -49.07 -2.20
C PHE A 532 4.60 -50.42 -1.55
N SER A 533 4.04 -51.34 -2.32
CA SER A 533 3.55 -52.64 -1.84
C SER A 533 4.62 -53.73 -1.80
N GLU A 534 5.52 -53.77 -2.79
CA GLU A 534 6.50 -54.85 -2.97
C GLU A 534 7.96 -54.44 -2.74
N GLY A 535 8.29 -53.14 -2.76
CA GLY A 535 9.65 -52.64 -2.59
C GLY A 535 10.61 -52.87 -3.76
N LYS A 536 10.15 -53.44 -4.89
CA LYS A 536 11.03 -53.78 -6.03
C LYS A 536 11.28 -52.60 -6.97
N LEU A 537 12.55 -52.29 -7.19
CA LEU A 537 13.01 -51.26 -8.13
C LEU A 537 13.63 -51.91 -9.39
N THR A 538 14.01 -51.10 -10.36
CA THR A 538 14.70 -51.52 -11.58
C THR A 538 16.04 -52.18 -11.26
N GLU A 539 16.79 -51.60 -10.32
CA GLU A 539 18.01 -52.17 -9.75
C GLU A 539 17.92 -52.23 -8.22
N GLY A 540 17.84 -53.45 -7.69
CA GLY A 540 17.74 -53.70 -6.25
C GLY A 540 16.31 -53.62 -5.71
N GLU A 541 16.20 -53.64 -4.39
CA GLU A 541 14.94 -53.58 -3.67
C GLU A 541 15.10 -52.75 -2.39
N ILE A 542 13.99 -52.23 -1.90
CA ILE A 542 13.85 -51.55 -0.61
C ILE A 542 12.86 -52.34 0.25
N ASP A 543 12.89 -52.16 1.56
CA ASP A 543 11.82 -52.72 2.38
C ASP A 543 10.50 -51.99 2.04
N ALA A 544 9.49 -52.76 1.66
CA ALA A 544 8.22 -52.23 1.17
C ALA A 544 7.54 -51.32 2.21
N CYS A 545 7.08 -50.15 1.76
CA CYS A 545 6.42 -49.18 2.63
C CYS A 545 5.14 -49.75 3.29
N ALA A 546 4.40 -50.60 2.56
CA ALA A 546 3.20 -51.28 3.06
C ALA A 546 3.49 -52.25 4.22
N GLY A 547 4.75 -52.65 4.44
CA GLY A 547 5.15 -53.47 5.58
C GLY A 547 5.03 -52.74 6.92
N CYS A 548 5.13 -51.40 6.91
CA CYS A 548 5.05 -50.57 8.11
C CYS A 548 3.87 -49.59 8.10
N HIS A 549 3.49 -49.08 6.94
CA HIS A 549 2.45 -48.06 6.80
C HIS A 549 1.11 -48.63 6.32
N ALA A 550 0.03 -48.25 6.99
CA ALA A 550 -1.33 -48.42 6.49
C ALA A 550 -1.71 -47.26 5.55
N LEU A 551 -2.41 -47.56 4.46
CA LEU A 551 -2.92 -46.60 3.48
C LEU A 551 -4.26 -47.06 2.91
N GLN A 552 -5.31 -46.26 3.05
CA GLN A 552 -6.58 -46.50 2.38
C GLN A 552 -6.50 -46.01 0.93
N TYR A 553 -6.56 -46.95 -0.02
CA TYR A 553 -6.55 -46.66 -1.46
C TYR A 553 -7.85 -47.18 -2.11
N GLY A 554 -8.72 -46.26 -2.50
CA GLY A 554 -10.07 -46.60 -2.95
C GLY A 554 -10.85 -47.35 -1.86
N LYS A 555 -11.34 -48.55 -2.17
CA LYS A 555 -12.05 -49.41 -1.20
C LYS A 555 -11.12 -50.35 -0.41
N ASN A 556 -9.83 -50.39 -0.75
CA ASN A 556 -8.89 -51.35 -0.18
C ASN A 556 -8.01 -50.66 0.86
N LEU A 557 -7.74 -51.36 1.96
CA LEU A 557 -6.69 -50.98 2.90
C LEU A 557 -5.40 -51.69 2.47
N LEU A 558 -4.36 -50.91 2.19
CA LEU A 558 -3.02 -51.39 1.88
C LEU A 558 -2.17 -51.35 3.14
N GLY A 559 -1.40 -52.41 3.37
CA GLY A 559 -0.54 -52.56 4.56
C GLY A 559 -1.31 -52.89 5.84
N GLU A 560 -0.67 -53.63 6.73
CA GLU A 560 -1.21 -54.06 8.04
C GLU A 560 -0.46 -53.43 9.23
N GLY A 561 0.56 -52.59 8.96
CA GLY A 561 1.47 -52.08 9.98
C GLY A 561 0.80 -51.14 10.98
N THR A 562 0.99 -51.42 12.28
CA THR A 562 0.57 -50.58 13.42
C THR A 562 1.67 -49.63 13.90
N ASP A 563 2.90 -49.81 13.41
CA ASP A 563 4.10 -49.24 14.01
C ASP A 563 4.55 -47.92 13.35
N ALA A 564 3.87 -47.49 12.28
CA ALA A 564 4.16 -46.27 11.52
C ALA A 564 2.87 -45.49 11.20
N PRO A 565 2.96 -44.17 10.91
CA PRO A 565 1.77 -43.35 10.69
C PRO A 565 0.96 -43.81 9.48
N ASN A 566 -0.36 -43.72 9.59
CA ASN A 566 -1.27 -43.93 8.48
C ASN A 566 -1.07 -42.85 7.41
N LEU A 567 -0.83 -43.27 6.17
CA LEU A 567 -0.52 -42.38 5.04
C LEU A 567 -1.76 -41.94 4.24
N THR A 568 -2.96 -42.33 4.69
CA THR A 568 -4.23 -41.91 4.08
C THR A 568 -4.37 -40.40 4.15
N ASN A 569 -4.54 -39.76 2.99
CA ASN A 569 -4.64 -38.31 2.85
C ASN A 569 -3.39 -37.53 3.31
N TYR A 570 -2.24 -38.19 3.52
CA TYR A 570 -1.07 -37.60 4.17
C TYR A 570 -0.60 -36.32 3.48
N GLY A 571 -0.37 -35.25 4.24
CA GLY A 571 0.01 -33.94 3.70
C GLY A 571 -1.08 -33.22 2.89
N GLY A 572 -2.27 -33.81 2.81
CA GLY A 572 -3.47 -33.25 2.21
C GLY A 572 -4.32 -32.43 3.17
N HIS A 573 -5.37 -31.80 2.65
CA HIS A 573 -6.19 -30.87 3.42
C HIS A 573 -6.77 -31.51 4.69
N LYS A 574 -7.53 -32.62 4.53
CA LYS A 574 -8.16 -33.30 5.68
C LYS A 574 -7.13 -33.73 6.73
N TRP A 575 -6.03 -34.33 6.27
CA TRP A 575 -4.98 -34.82 7.17
C TRP A 575 -4.34 -33.67 7.95
N LEU A 576 -4.00 -32.56 7.29
CA LEU A 576 -3.42 -31.38 7.94
C LEU A 576 -4.38 -30.75 8.94
N THR A 577 -5.67 -30.64 8.61
CA THR A 577 -6.70 -30.14 9.53
C THR A 577 -6.77 -31.00 10.80
N ASP A 578 -6.87 -32.32 10.65
CA ASP A 578 -6.98 -33.24 11.78
C ASP A 578 -5.67 -33.29 12.59
N PHE A 579 -4.52 -33.28 11.90
CA PHE A 579 -3.20 -33.34 12.50
C PHE A 579 -2.89 -32.08 13.33
N ILE A 580 -3.14 -30.88 12.82
CA ILE A 580 -2.86 -29.63 13.56
C ILE A 580 -3.76 -29.53 14.81
N ARG A 581 -4.99 -30.05 14.75
CA ARG A 581 -5.89 -30.10 15.91
C ARG A 581 -5.38 -31.05 16.98
N ASP A 582 -5.07 -32.28 16.63
CA ASP A 582 -4.62 -33.29 17.59
C ASP A 582 -3.47 -34.14 17.01
N PRO A 583 -2.22 -33.65 17.07
CA PRO A 583 -1.07 -34.40 16.59
C PRO A 583 -0.86 -35.72 17.34
N LYS A 584 -1.36 -35.82 18.60
CA LYS A 584 -1.21 -37.02 19.42
C LYS A 584 -2.06 -38.18 18.88
N ALA A 585 -3.20 -37.91 18.26
CA ALA A 585 -4.00 -38.95 17.61
C ALA A 585 -3.25 -39.65 16.46
N PHE A 586 -2.25 -39.00 15.85
CA PHE A 586 -1.49 -39.52 14.72
C PHE A 586 -0.18 -40.18 15.12
N TYR A 587 0.55 -39.62 16.09
CA TYR A 587 1.89 -40.10 16.48
C TYR A 587 1.97 -40.62 17.92
N GLY A 588 0.87 -40.65 18.67
CA GLY A 588 0.83 -41.16 20.04
C GLY A 588 1.86 -40.49 20.94
N ASP A 589 2.62 -41.29 21.69
CA ASP A 589 3.66 -40.79 22.60
C ASP A 589 4.94 -40.31 21.86
N ASN A 590 5.06 -40.57 20.56
CA ASN A 590 6.12 -40.02 19.71
C ASN A 590 5.80 -38.59 19.22
N ASN A 591 4.66 -38.02 19.60
CA ASN A 591 4.30 -36.65 19.24
C ASN A 591 5.04 -35.61 20.09
N ALA A 592 5.73 -34.67 19.44
CA ALA A 592 6.34 -33.51 20.09
C ALA A 592 5.66 -32.16 19.76
N MET A 593 4.63 -32.17 18.91
CA MET A 593 3.88 -30.97 18.51
C MET A 593 2.73 -30.68 19.49
N PRO A 594 2.50 -29.41 19.90
CA PRO A 594 1.31 -29.04 20.67
C PRO A 594 0.02 -29.24 19.86
N SER A 595 -1.09 -29.46 20.57
CA SER A 595 -2.43 -29.36 19.99
C SER A 595 -2.83 -27.88 19.81
N PHE A 596 -3.46 -27.56 18.69
CA PHE A 596 -3.96 -26.21 18.39
C PHE A 596 -5.49 -26.11 18.39
N ILE A 597 -6.20 -27.13 18.88
CA ILE A 597 -7.67 -27.17 18.89
C ILE A 597 -8.31 -25.99 19.63
N ASP A 598 -7.68 -25.52 20.70
CA ASP A 598 -8.14 -24.38 21.52
C ASP A 598 -7.39 -23.06 21.20
N GLN A 599 -6.44 -23.10 20.25
CA GLN A 599 -5.57 -21.96 19.93
C GLN A 599 -5.92 -21.29 18.60
N LEU A 600 -6.41 -22.07 17.63
CA LEU A 600 -6.83 -21.61 16.31
C LEU A 600 -8.35 -21.70 16.19
N GLN A 601 -8.98 -20.65 15.66
CA GLN A 601 -10.37 -20.73 15.24
C GLN A 601 -10.50 -21.57 13.97
N GLU A 602 -11.70 -22.10 13.71
CA GLU A 602 -11.96 -22.96 12.55
C GLU A 602 -11.51 -22.33 11.23
N HIS A 603 -11.87 -21.06 11.02
CA HIS A 603 -11.55 -20.33 9.80
C HIS A 603 -10.04 -20.06 9.66
N GLU A 604 -9.32 -19.83 10.76
CA GLU A 604 -7.86 -19.63 10.74
C GLU A 604 -7.16 -20.93 10.38
N LEU A 605 -7.61 -22.05 10.95
CA LEU A 605 -7.10 -23.37 10.61
C LEU A 605 -7.35 -23.68 9.12
N GLU A 606 -8.53 -23.38 8.60
CA GLU A 606 -8.85 -23.55 7.18
C GLU A 606 -7.93 -22.71 6.28
N LEU A 607 -7.70 -21.43 6.60
CA LEU A 607 -6.78 -20.56 5.84
C LEU A 607 -5.33 -21.09 5.88
N LEU A 608 -4.86 -21.50 7.05
CA LEU A 608 -3.52 -22.06 7.22
C LEU A 608 -3.34 -23.34 6.41
N VAL A 609 -4.30 -24.27 6.49
CA VAL A 609 -4.25 -25.54 5.76
C VAL A 609 -4.36 -25.31 4.26
N ASN A 610 -5.28 -24.46 3.80
CA ASN A 610 -5.41 -24.12 2.37
C ASN A 610 -4.14 -23.50 1.80
N TRP A 611 -3.45 -22.67 2.57
CA TRP A 611 -2.14 -22.15 2.19
C TRP A 611 -1.10 -23.26 2.08
N MET A 612 -0.99 -24.13 3.10
CA MET A 612 -0.04 -25.25 3.11
C MET A 612 -0.29 -26.29 2.01
N THR A 613 -1.53 -26.45 1.55
CA THR A 613 -1.87 -27.37 0.46
C THR A 613 -1.87 -26.73 -0.92
N GLY A 614 -1.66 -25.41 -1.03
CA GLY A 614 -1.73 -24.70 -2.31
C GLY A 614 -3.17 -24.44 -2.81
N ASN A 615 -4.17 -24.66 -1.96
CA ASN A 615 -5.61 -24.50 -2.27
C ASN A 615 -6.03 -23.03 -2.13
N TYR A 616 -5.57 -22.19 -3.04
CA TYR A 616 -5.98 -20.80 -3.13
C TYR A 616 -6.05 -20.38 -4.60
N TYR A 617 -6.65 -19.21 -4.84
CA TYR A 617 -6.73 -18.68 -6.20
C TYR A 617 -5.33 -18.35 -6.73
N HIS A 618 -4.92 -19.01 -7.81
CA HIS A 618 -3.70 -18.69 -8.54
C HIS A 618 -4.05 -17.74 -9.67
N ALA A 619 -3.61 -16.50 -9.56
CA ALA A 619 -3.84 -15.52 -10.61
C ALA A 619 -3.15 -16.00 -11.90
N PRO A 620 -3.80 -15.91 -13.07
CA PRO A 620 -3.11 -16.15 -14.32
C PRO A 620 -1.91 -15.21 -14.42
N ALA A 621 -0.80 -15.69 -14.99
CA ALA A 621 0.39 -14.85 -15.22
C ALA A 621 -0.07 -13.53 -15.87
N PRO A 622 0.43 -12.37 -15.39
CA PRO A 622 -0.08 -11.08 -15.83
C PRO A 622 -0.04 -11.06 -17.35
N ALA A 623 -1.22 -10.89 -17.96
CA ALA A 623 -1.30 -10.60 -19.38
C ALA A 623 -0.37 -9.40 -19.59
N VAL A 624 0.66 -9.55 -20.44
CA VAL A 624 1.56 -8.45 -20.79
C VAL A 624 0.66 -7.25 -21.07
N PRO A 625 0.78 -6.14 -20.32
CA PRO A 625 -0.18 -5.06 -20.42
C PRO A 625 -0.26 -4.65 -21.88
N HIS A 626 -1.48 -4.65 -22.44
CA HIS A 626 -1.72 -3.95 -23.69
C HIS A 626 -1.35 -2.49 -23.42
N LYS A 627 -0.13 -2.14 -23.84
CA LYS A 627 0.43 -0.80 -23.79
C LYS A 627 -0.47 0.21 -24.49
#